data_AF-A0A6C0HZ96-F1
#
_entry.id   AF-A0A6C0HZ96-F1
#
_cell.length_a   1.000
_cell.length_b   1.000
_cell.length_c   1.000
_cell.angle_alpha   90.00
_cell.angle_beta   90.00
_cell.angle_gamma   90.00
#
_symmetry.space_group_name_H-M   'P 1'
#
loop_
_entity.id
_entity.type
_entity.pdbx_description
1 polymer ?
#
loop_
_entity_poly.entity_id
_entity_poly.type
_entity_poly.pdbx_seq_one_letter_code
_entity_poly.pdbx_strand_id
1 'polypeptide(L)'
;MRATKNMKMNETISSTKKQDPVRVYIENYSLGNSGLLSKLELLDNYFMNSSTYTRILSSSGIFHIENNKMYKMNPIDRPVTTCKNYIGAIGLVLDKSIYEKEVIYSQIPYDHVNTNMVTFQYSIASASVASASANKNKHGKKDPNLILVVEGTYQVDVLPNAKTNKYHHFVPTNMYFLAMEEINNYLMKEELVEFLSVLF
;
A
#
# COMPACT_ATOMS: atom_id res chain seq x y z
N MET A 1 52.57 10.06 -36.59
CA MET A 1 51.29 10.62 -36.11
C MET A 1 50.44 9.49 -35.54
N ARG A 2 49.96 9.67 -34.31
CA ARG A 2 49.31 8.67 -33.47
C ARG A 2 47.84 8.48 -33.88
N ALA A 3 47.38 7.22 -33.93
CA ALA A 3 45.96 6.88 -33.87
C ALA A 3 45.76 5.88 -32.73
N THR A 4 45.58 6.39 -31.51
CA THR A 4 45.19 5.58 -30.35
C THR A 4 43.68 5.36 -30.36
N LYS A 5 43.35 4.08 -30.40
CA LYS A 5 42.04 3.43 -30.30
C LYS A 5 41.33 3.82 -29.01
N ASN A 6 40.32 4.69 -29.09
CA ASN A 6 39.40 4.94 -27.97
C ASN A 6 38.30 3.86 -27.97
N MET A 7 38.57 2.72 -27.35
CA MET A 7 37.51 1.82 -26.88
C MET A 7 36.86 2.46 -25.66
N LYS A 8 35.65 2.99 -25.82
CA LYS A 8 34.80 3.33 -24.67
C LYS A 8 34.42 2.03 -23.97
N MET A 9 34.94 1.84 -22.76
CA MET A 9 34.50 0.81 -21.83
C MET A 9 33.01 1.01 -21.51
N ASN A 10 32.32 -0.12 -21.44
CA ASN A 10 30.96 -0.27 -20.94
C ASN A 10 30.82 0.37 -19.55
N GLU A 11 29.95 1.38 -19.44
CA GLU A 11 29.18 1.58 -18.22
C GLU A 11 27.79 1.00 -18.48
N THR A 12 27.69 -0.32 -18.32
CA THR A 12 26.38 -0.94 -18.10
C THR A 12 25.96 -0.49 -16.71
N ILE A 13 25.33 0.68 -16.61
CA ILE A 13 24.55 1.05 -15.44
C ILE A 13 23.42 0.03 -15.40
N SER A 14 23.65 -1.07 -14.68
CA SER A 14 22.59 -1.94 -14.21
C SER A 14 21.72 -1.08 -13.30
N SER A 15 20.73 -0.42 -13.90
CA SER A 15 19.58 0.07 -13.16
C SER A 15 18.94 -1.18 -12.56
N THR A 16 19.31 -1.53 -11.33
CA THR A 16 18.59 -2.50 -10.54
C THR A 16 17.15 -2.01 -10.50
N LYS A 17 16.27 -2.69 -11.26
CA LYS A 17 14.84 -2.42 -11.24
C LYS A 17 14.43 -2.44 -9.77
N LYS A 18 13.91 -1.32 -9.25
CA LYS A 18 13.39 -1.25 -7.88
C LYS A 18 12.40 -2.39 -7.75
N GLN A 19 12.64 -3.28 -6.80
CA GLN A 19 11.81 -4.46 -6.60
C GLN A 19 10.39 -4.01 -6.26
N ASP A 20 9.39 -4.69 -6.82
CA ASP A 20 7.99 -4.41 -6.46
C ASP A 20 7.78 -4.68 -4.97
N PRO A 21 7.03 -3.82 -4.27
CA PRO A 21 6.76 -4.01 -2.85
C PRO A 21 5.98 -5.30 -2.61
N VAL A 22 6.27 -5.95 -1.49
CA VAL A 22 5.62 -7.20 -1.08
C VAL A 22 4.45 -6.87 -0.17
N ARG A 23 3.28 -7.49 -0.40
CA ARG A 23 2.17 -7.39 0.55
C ARG A 23 2.43 -8.32 1.73
N VAL A 24 2.30 -7.79 2.93
CA VAL A 24 2.52 -8.50 4.19
C VAL A 24 1.23 -8.44 4.99
N TYR A 25 0.67 -9.61 5.26
CA TYR A 25 -0.52 -9.77 6.09
C TYR A 25 -0.14 -10.33 7.45
N ILE A 26 -0.86 -9.93 8.48
CA ILE A 26 -0.77 -10.56 9.79
C ILE A 26 -1.57 -11.87 9.73
N GLU A 27 -0.92 -12.99 10.05
CA GLU A 27 -1.55 -14.30 10.05
C GLU A 27 -2.74 -14.31 11.05
N ASN A 28 -3.90 -14.80 10.60
CA ASN A 28 -5.14 -14.88 11.38
C ASN A 28 -5.73 -13.53 11.86
N TYR A 29 -5.33 -12.40 11.26
CA TYR A 29 -5.97 -11.12 11.58
C TYR A 29 -7.34 -10.99 10.91
N SER A 30 -8.39 -10.79 11.72
CA SER A 30 -9.77 -10.62 11.23
C SER A 30 -10.23 -9.18 11.35
N LEU A 31 -10.61 -8.57 10.23
CA LEU A 31 -11.11 -7.20 10.20
C LEU A 31 -12.40 -7.02 11.00
N GLY A 32 -13.32 -7.99 10.94
CA GLY A 32 -14.64 -7.90 11.58
C GLY A 32 -14.61 -7.80 13.11
N ASN A 33 -13.60 -8.40 13.75
CA ASN A 33 -13.51 -8.50 15.21
C ASN A 33 -12.33 -7.70 15.83
N SER A 34 -11.55 -6.99 15.01
CA SER A 34 -10.30 -6.36 15.45
C SER A 34 -10.45 -5.01 16.16
N GLY A 35 -11.65 -4.40 16.10
CA GLY A 35 -11.83 -3.01 16.51
C GLY A 35 -10.99 -2.04 15.67
N LEU A 36 -10.66 -2.40 14.43
CA LEU A 36 -9.77 -1.62 13.56
C LEU A 36 -10.25 -0.16 13.42
N LEU A 37 -11.56 0.07 13.27
CA LEU A 37 -12.11 1.42 13.10
C LEU A 37 -11.75 2.38 14.23
N SER A 38 -11.83 1.96 15.50
CA SER A 38 -11.42 2.80 16.62
C SER A 38 -9.90 3.03 16.66
N LYS A 39 -9.12 2.11 16.08
CA LYS A 39 -7.65 2.19 16.01
C LYS A 39 -7.19 3.07 14.84
N LEU A 40 -8.00 3.23 13.79
CA LEU A 40 -7.67 4.10 12.65
C LEU A 40 -7.49 5.57 13.07
N GLU A 41 -8.23 6.04 14.08
CA GLU A 41 -8.02 7.38 14.66
C GLU A 41 -6.64 7.51 15.31
N LEU A 42 -6.19 6.49 16.03
CA LEU A 42 -4.86 6.49 16.65
C LEU A 42 -3.75 6.48 15.60
N LEU A 43 -4.01 5.83 14.45
CA LEU A 43 -3.09 5.76 13.32
C LEU A 43 -3.00 7.08 12.54
N ASP A 44 -3.86 8.08 12.78
CA ASP A 44 -3.80 9.35 12.07
C ASP A 44 -2.50 10.12 12.27
N ASN A 45 -1.79 9.87 13.38
CA ASN A 45 -0.44 10.40 13.60
C ASN A 45 0.57 9.92 12.55
N TYR A 46 0.30 8.78 11.91
CA TYR A 46 1.11 8.17 10.87
C TYR A 46 0.50 8.33 9.46
N PHE A 47 -0.56 9.13 9.32
CA PHE A 47 -1.28 9.26 8.06
C PHE A 47 -0.43 9.92 6.96
N MET A 48 -0.33 9.26 5.81
CA MET A 48 0.39 9.77 4.65
C MET A 48 -0.54 10.41 3.64
N ASN A 49 -1.51 9.64 3.16
CA ASN A 49 -2.45 10.04 2.12
C ASN A 49 -3.66 9.09 2.10
N SER A 50 -4.66 9.48 1.31
CA SER A 50 -5.74 8.61 0.89
C SER A 50 -5.95 8.72 -0.61
N SER A 51 -6.35 7.64 -1.24
CA SER A 51 -6.77 7.62 -2.64
C SER A 51 -8.12 6.94 -2.80
N THR A 52 -8.77 7.22 -3.93
CA THR A 52 -10.03 6.58 -4.30
C THR A 52 -9.92 6.03 -5.71
N TYR A 53 -10.57 4.91 -5.96
CA TYR A 53 -10.68 4.33 -7.30
C TYR A 53 -12.01 3.57 -7.42
N THR A 54 -12.58 3.53 -8.61
CA THR A 54 -13.72 2.66 -8.88
C THR A 54 -13.19 1.32 -9.36
N ARG A 55 -13.41 0.27 -8.58
CA ARG A 55 -13.17 -1.12 -8.99
C ARG A 55 -14.36 -1.62 -9.79
N ILE A 56 -14.10 -2.25 -10.91
CA ILE A 56 -15.10 -2.88 -11.76
C ILE A 56 -14.71 -4.35 -11.92
N LEU A 57 -15.64 -5.23 -11.58
CA LEU A 57 -15.52 -6.67 -11.75
C LEU A 57 -16.49 -7.11 -12.84
N SER A 58 -16.00 -7.93 -13.76
CA SER A 58 -16.80 -8.49 -14.85
C SER A 58 -16.24 -9.85 -15.27
N SER A 59 -16.97 -10.57 -16.13
CA SER A 59 -16.47 -11.80 -16.75
C SER A 59 -15.20 -11.59 -17.60
N SER A 60 -14.96 -10.39 -18.10
CA SER A 60 -13.76 -10.03 -18.90
C SER A 60 -12.54 -9.67 -18.06
N GLY A 61 -12.69 -9.59 -16.73
CA GLY A 61 -11.61 -9.32 -15.79
C GLY A 61 -11.88 -8.17 -14.81
N ILE A 62 -10.79 -7.70 -14.20
CA ILE A 62 -10.78 -6.65 -13.17
C ILE A 62 -10.31 -5.35 -13.81
N PHE A 63 -11.05 -4.27 -13.56
CA PHE A 63 -10.72 -2.95 -14.08
C PHE A 63 -10.76 -1.90 -12.98
N HIS A 64 -9.86 -0.92 -13.05
CA HIS A 64 -9.81 0.20 -12.13
C HIS A 64 -10.01 1.50 -12.91
N ILE A 65 -10.87 2.39 -12.40
CA ILE A 65 -10.93 3.79 -12.81
C ILE A 65 -10.30 4.63 -11.72
N GLU A 66 -9.19 5.27 -12.03
CA GLU A 66 -8.49 6.19 -11.14
C GLU A 66 -7.89 7.33 -11.94
N ASN A 67 -7.90 8.56 -11.41
CA ASN A 67 -7.35 9.75 -12.07
C ASN A 67 -7.85 9.96 -13.51
N ASN A 68 -9.16 9.76 -13.73
CA ASN A 68 -9.83 9.84 -15.05
C ASN A 68 -9.26 8.90 -16.12
N LYS A 69 -8.57 7.82 -15.71
CA LYS A 69 -8.05 6.79 -16.60
C LYS A 69 -8.61 5.44 -16.19
N MET A 70 -8.80 4.59 -17.20
CA MET A 70 -9.23 3.21 -17.01
C MET A 70 -8.06 2.28 -17.24
N TYR A 71 -7.92 1.32 -16.33
CA TYR A 71 -6.88 0.31 -16.36
C TYR A 71 -7.50 -1.07 -16.31
N LYS A 72 -7.05 -1.98 -17.17
CA LYS A 72 -7.24 -3.41 -16.97
C LYS A 72 -6.13 -3.91 -16.04
N MET A 73 -6.53 -4.65 -15.01
CA MET A 73 -5.64 -5.20 -13.99
C MET A 73 -5.33 -6.64 -14.35
N ASN A 74 -4.11 -6.91 -14.80
CA ASN A 74 -3.66 -8.26 -15.16
C ASN A 74 -2.90 -8.87 -13.97
N PRO A 75 -3.50 -9.82 -13.22
CA PRO A 75 -2.85 -10.42 -12.06
C PRO A 75 -1.65 -11.28 -12.48
N ILE A 76 -0.53 -11.12 -11.79
CA ILE A 76 0.62 -12.02 -11.85
C ILE A 76 0.75 -12.67 -10.48
N ASP A 77 0.24 -13.89 -10.40
CA ASP A 77 0.23 -14.69 -9.18
C ASP A 77 1.65 -15.19 -8.85
N ARG A 78 1.97 -15.23 -7.56
CA ARG A 78 3.24 -15.74 -7.05
C ARG A 78 2.99 -16.57 -5.79
N PRO A 79 3.84 -17.58 -5.50
CA PRO A 79 3.69 -18.38 -4.30
C PRO A 79 3.68 -17.52 -3.03
N VAL A 80 2.64 -17.71 -2.22
CA VAL A 80 2.50 -17.11 -0.90
C VAL A 80 3.43 -17.85 0.07
N THR A 81 4.13 -17.10 0.92
CA THR A 81 5.03 -17.67 1.94
C THR A 81 4.61 -17.22 3.34
N THR A 82 4.74 -18.09 4.33
CA THR A 82 4.36 -17.78 5.72
C THR A 82 5.59 -17.78 6.62
N CYS A 83 5.76 -16.71 7.40
CA CYS A 83 6.80 -16.57 8.41
C CYS A 83 6.15 -16.71 9.80
N LYS A 84 6.22 -17.91 10.37
CA LYS A 84 5.68 -18.18 11.71
C LYS A 84 6.55 -17.53 12.79
N ASN A 85 5.92 -17.11 13.90
CA ASN A 85 6.59 -16.55 15.08
C ASN A 85 7.56 -15.40 14.74
N TYR A 86 7.15 -14.50 13.85
CA TYR A 86 7.98 -13.41 13.35
C TYR A 86 8.30 -12.39 14.46
N ILE A 87 7.26 -11.99 15.21
CA ILE A 87 7.35 -11.16 16.41
C ILE A 87 6.60 -11.90 17.52
N GLY A 88 7.35 -12.61 18.37
CA GLY A 88 6.75 -13.46 19.41
C GLY A 88 5.86 -14.54 18.78
N ALA A 89 4.56 -14.54 19.12
CA ALA A 89 3.58 -15.47 18.57
C ALA A 89 2.91 -14.99 17.27
N ILE A 90 3.21 -13.78 16.79
CA ILE A 90 2.59 -13.21 15.58
C ILE A 90 3.28 -13.79 14.35
N GLY A 91 2.50 -14.47 13.49
CA GLY A 91 2.93 -14.91 12.17
C GLY A 91 2.62 -13.89 11.08
N LEU A 92 3.37 -13.95 9.97
CA LEU A 92 3.15 -13.13 8.79
C LEU A 92 2.90 -13.99 7.55
N VAL A 93 2.06 -13.50 6.64
CA VAL A 93 1.83 -14.07 5.32
C VAL A 93 2.33 -13.07 4.28
N LEU A 94 3.28 -13.48 3.45
CA LEU A 94 3.90 -12.65 2.42
C LEU A 94 3.34 -13.04 1.06
N ASP A 95 2.73 -12.07 0.38
CA ASP A 95 2.20 -12.20 -0.97
C ASP A 95 2.99 -11.28 -1.91
N LYS A 96 3.71 -11.91 -2.85
CA LYS A 96 4.51 -11.22 -3.87
C LYS A 96 3.74 -10.99 -5.17
N SER A 97 2.46 -11.36 -5.21
CA SER A 97 1.61 -11.23 -6.39
C SER A 97 1.34 -9.76 -6.70
N ILE A 98 1.44 -9.40 -7.97
CA ILE A 98 1.28 -8.03 -8.45
C ILE A 98 0.17 -7.94 -9.48
N TYR A 99 -0.25 -6.71 -9.78
CA TYR A 99 -1.08 -6.43 -10.94
C TYR A 99 -0.30 -5.58 -11.92
N GLU A 100 -0.17 -6.06 -13.14
CA GLU A 100 0.23 -5.20 -14.25
C GLU A 100 -0.95 -4.37 -14.69
N LYS A 101 -0.74 -3.05 -14.81
CA LYS A 101 -1.76 -2.10 -15.24
C LYS A 101 -1.63 -1.85 -16.73
N GLU A 102 -2.67 -2.17 -17.48
CA GLU A 102 -2.80 -1.85 -18.90
C GLU A 102 -3.80 -0.71 -19.07
N VAL A 103 -3.36 0.43 -19.63
CA VAL A 103 -4.28 1.54 -19.95
C VAL A 103 -5.19 1.10 -21.08
N ILE A 104 -6.50 1.20 -20.87
CA ILE A 104 -7.50 0.89 -21.89
C ILE A 104 -8.37 2.10 -22.20
N TYR A 105 -8.79 2.19 -23.45
CA TYR A 105 -9.68 3.25 -23.95
C TYR A 105 -11.08 2.72 -24.29
N SER A 106 -11.32 1.44 -24.02
CA SER A 106 -12.53 0.71 -24.42
C SER A 106 -13.70 0.93 -23.45
N GLN A 107 -14.87 0.44 -23.88
CA GLN A 107 -16.08 0.40 -23.06
C GLN A 107 -15.96 -0.64 -21.94
N ILE A 108 -16.61 -0.37 -20.82
CA ILE A 108 -16.76 -1.31 -19.70
C ILE A 108 -17.68 -2.45 -20.17
N PRO A 109 -17.39 -3.72 -19.84
CA PRO A 109 -18.30 -4.82 -20.11
C PRO A 109 -19.71 -4.54 -19.59
N TYR A 110 -20.74 -4.85 -20.37
CA TYR A 110 -22.13 -4.54 -20.01
C TYR A 110 -22.51 -5.16 -18.66
N ASP A 111 -22.17 -6.43 -18.47
CA ASP A 111 -22.35 -7.14 -17.20
C ASP A 111 -21.14 -6.87 -16.29
N HIS A 112 -21.31 -5.93 -15.36
CA HIS A 112 -20.28 -5.58 -14.41
C HIS A 112 -20.86 -5.16 -13.06
N VAL A 113 -20.05 -5.36 -12.01
CA VAL A 113 -20.28 -4.82 -10.68
C VAL A 113 -19.23 -3.75 -10.42
N ASN A 114 -19.68 -2.54 -10.09
CA ASN A 114 -18.80 -1.45 -9.69
C ASN A 114 -18.77 -1.29 -8.17
N THR A 115 -17.63 -0.87 -7.64
CA THR A 115 -17.45 -0.58 -6.22
C THR A 115 -16.48 0.58 -6.08
N ASN A 116 -16.88 1.64 -5.38
CA ASN A 116 -15.99 2.75 -5.07
C ASN A 116 -15.14 2.37 -3.86
N MET A 117 -13.85 2.18 -4.11
CA MET A 117 -12.86 1.80 -3.11
C MET A 117 -12.15 3.05 -2.59
N VAL A 118 -11.84 3.03 -1.30
CA VAL A 118 -11.02 4.02 -0.62
C VAL A 118 -9.84 3.32 0.02
N THR A 119 -8.66 3.89 -0.18
CA THR A 119 -7.41 3.38 0.38
C THR A 119 -6.81 4.44 1.28
N PHE A 120 -6.55 4.08 2.54
CA PHE A 120 -5.77 4.89 3.48
C PHE A 120 -4.36 4.31 3.61
N GLN A 121 -3.35 5.18 3.60
CA GLN A 121 -1.95 4.81 3.72
C GLN A 121 -1.32 5.48 4.94
N TYR A 122 -0.58 4.69 5.73
CA TYR A 122 0.09 5.14 6.93
C TYR A 122 1.56 4.71 6.93
N SER A 123 2.45 5.57 7.42
CA SER A 123 3.87 5.24 7.63
C SER A 123 4.45 6.01 8.81
N ILE A 124 5.29 5.33 9.58
CA ILE A 124 6.02 5.92 10.72
C ILE A 124 6.99 7.02 10.26
N ALA A 125 7.54 6.91 9.05
CA ALA A 125 8.36 7.96 8.46
C ALA A 125 7.62 9.30 8.37
N SER A 126 6.29 9.29 8.25
CA SER A 126 5.48 10.53 8.20
C SER A 126 5.35 11.23 9.56
N ALA A 127 5.27 10.48 10.67
CA ALA A 127 5.18 11.05 12.02
C ALA A 127 6.44 11.85 12.40
N SER A 128 7.62 11.35 12.01
CA SER A 128 8.90 12.06 12.24
C SER A 128 8.96 13.45 11.58
N VAL A 129 8.20 13.68 10.50
CA VAL A 129 8.14 14.98 9.80
C VAL A 129 7.23 15.95 10.54
N ALA A 130 6.16 15.48 11.17
CA ALA A 130 5.25 16.31 11.96
C ALA A 130 5.93 16.82 13.25
N SER A 131 6.75 15.99 13.91
CA SER A 131 7.51 16.37 15.11
C SER A 131 8.75 17.24 14.82
N ALA A 132 9.25 17.24 13.58
CA ALA A 132 10.43 18.01 13.17
C ALA A 132 10.13 19.40 12.59
N SER A 133 8.87 19.87 12.65
CA SER A 133 8.45 21.17 12.11
C SER A 133 8.99 22.41 12.88
N ALA A 134 10.03 22.26 13.70
CA ALA A 134 10.78 23.37 14.30
C ALA A 134 12.04 23.78 13.50
N ASN A 135 12.56 22.96 12.57
CA ASN A 135 13.73 23.33 11.77
C ASN A 135 13.57 22.90 10.31
N LYS A 136 13.19 23.88 9.46
CA LYS A 136 13.08 23.75 8.01
C LYS A 136 14.46 23.53 7.38
N ASN A 137 14.85 22.27 7.17
CA ASN A 137 15.73 21.89 6.08
C ASN A 137 15.01 20.87 5.19
N LYS A 138 14.61 21.32 4.00
CA LYS A 138 13.86 20.58 2.95
C LYS A 138 14.75 19.57 2.18
N HIS A 139 15.55 18.76 2.87
CA HIS A 139 16.32 17.70 2.20
C HIS A 139 16.13 16.35 2.90
N GLY A 140 15.47 15.45 2.19
CA GLY A 140 15.36 14.03 2.52
C GLY A 140 14.02 13.64 3.13
N LYS A 141 12.93 13.64 2.34
CA LYS A 141 11.77 12.82 2.70
C LYS A 141 12.24 11.37 2.51
N LYS A 142 12.61 10.69 3.60
CA LYS A 142 13.04 9.29 3.54
C LYS A 142 11.86 8.48 3.00
N ASP A 143 12.11 7.69 1.96
CA ASP A 143 11.13 6.73 1.47
C ASP A 143 10.78 5.78 2.63
N PRO A 144 9.49 5.51 2.87
CA PRO A 144 9.09 4.61 3.95
C PRO A 144 9.54 3.18 3.65
N ASN A 145 10.01 2.46 4.67
CA ASN A 145 10.33 1.03 4.51
C ASN A 145 9.02 0.20 4.51
N LEU A 146 8.11 0.56 5.41
CA LEU A 146 6.81 -0.06 5.58
C LEU A 146 5.69 0.97 5.42
N ILE A 147 4.64 0.58 4.68
CA ILE A 147 3.39 1.35 4.59
C ILE A 147 2.25 0.43 5.01
N LEU A 148 1.52 0.79 6.06
CA LEU A 148 0.24 0.16 6.37
C LEU A 148 -0.81 0.67 5.40
N VAL A 149 -1.51 -0.24 4.75
CA VAL A 149 -2.59 0.05 3.80
C VAL A 149 -3.89 -0.52 4.35
N VAL A 150 -4.92 0.32 4.41
CA VAL A 150 -6.28 -0.08 4.77
C VAL A 150 -7.18 0.27 3.59
N GLU A 151 -7.81 -0.74 2.99
CA GLU A 151 -8.77 -0.55 1.90
C GLU A 151 -10.18 -0.84 2.39
N GLY A 152 -11.15 -0.14 1.83
CA GLY A 152 -12.55 -0.35 2.15
C GLY A 152 -13.49 0.44 1.28
N THR A 153 -14.75 0.50 1.72
CA THR A 153 -15.83 1.24 1.04
C THR A 153 -16.58 2.08 2.05
N TYR A 154 -17.25 3.13 1.60
CA TYR A 154 -18.23 3.82 2.43
C TYR A 154 -19.61 3.26 2.16
N GLN A 155 -20.43 3.14 3.20
CA GLN A 155 -21.85 2.89 3.04
C GLN A 155 -22.49 4.10 2.35
N VAL A 156 -23.17 3.85 1.22
CA VAL A 156 -23.62 4.89 0.27
C VAL A 156 -24.78 5.74 0.83
N ASP A 157 -25.47 5.27 1.87
CA ASP A 157 -26.74 5.83 2.33
C ASP A 157 -26.62 6.86 3.47
N VAL A 158 -25.43 7.37 3.77
CA VAL A 158 -25.25 8.32 4.88
C VAL A 158 -24.67 9.64 4.40
N LEU A 159 -25.49 10.70 4.50
CA LEU A 159 -25.07 12.06 4.26
C LEU A 159 -23.95 12.44 5.23
N PRO A 160 -22.79 12.94 4.75
CA PRO A 160 -21.68 13.32 5.61
C PRO A 160 -22.10 14.51 6.47
N ASN A 161 -22.13 14.30 7.79
CA ASN A 161 -22.29 15.39 8.73
C ASN A 161 -20.91 16.02 8.94
N ALA A 162 -20.76 17.34 8.78
CA ALA A 162 -19.45 18.02 8.75
C ALA A 162 -18.59 17.90 10.03
N LYS A 163 -19.09 17.23 11.08
CA LYS A 163 -18.40 16.98 12.35
C LYS A 163 -17.94 15.52 12.55
N THR A 164 -18.21 14.62 11.61
CA THR A 164 -17.86 13.21 11.77
C THR A 164 -16.44 12.94 11.30
N ASN A 165 -15.73 12.09 12.03
CA ASN A 165 -14.42 11.56 11.64
C ASN A 165 -14.45 11.04 10.18
N LYS A 166 -13.35 11.21 9.42
CA LYS A 166 -13.19 10.69 8.06
C LYS A 166 -13.44 9.18 7.94
N TYR A 167 -13.31 8.40 9.01
CA TYR A 167 -13.63 6.97 9.02
C TYR A 167 -15.11 6.64 9.27
N HIS A 168 -15.97 7.65 9.42
CA HIS A 168 -17.39 7.45 9.65
C HIS A 168 -18.04 6.71 8.47
N HIS A 169 -18.73 5.61 8.76
CA HIS A 169 -19.29 4.68 7.75
C HIS A 169 -18.28 4.01 6.81
N PHE A 170 -16.99 4.12 7.10
CA PHE A 170 -15.98 3.35 6.41
C PHE A 170 -16.08 1.88 6.86
N VAL A 171 -16.12 0.97 5.89
CA VAL A 171 -16.13 -0.47 6.12
C VAL A 171 -14.83 -1.03 5.53
N PRO A 172 -13.83 -1.35 6.37
CA PRO A 172 -12.58 -1.93 5.91
C PRO A 172 -12.85 -3.30 5.28
N THR A 173 -12.33 -3.52 4.08
CA THR A 173 -12.40 -4.79 3.35
C THR A 173 -11.06 -5.49 3.29
N ASN A 174 -9.96 -4.75 3.46
CA ASN A 174 -8.60 -5.29 3.38
C ASN A 174 -7.64 -4.49 4.26
N MET A 175 -6.64 -5.15 4.84
CA MET A 175 -5.54 -4.52 5.56
C MET A 175 -4.27 -5.33 5.35
N TYR A 176 -3.21 -4.64 4.94
CA TYR A 176 -1.90 -5.25 4.74
C TYR A 176 -0.81 -4.19 4.83
N PHE A 177 0.43 -4.61 4.99
CA PHE A 177 1.58 -3.74 4.84
C PHE A 177 2.20 -3.91 3.46
N LEU A 178 2.71 -2.82 2.90
CA LEU A 178 3.61 -2.84 1.76
C LEU A 178 5.04 -2.75 2.28
N ALA A 179 5.79 -3.83 2.10
CA ALA A 179 7.21 -3.89 2.39
C ALA A 179 8.01 -3.44 1.17
N MET A 180 8.71 -2.31 1.30
CA MET A 180 9.60 -1.77 0.25
C MET A 180 10.98 -2.43 0.26
N GLU A 181 11.31 -3.12 1.35
CA GLU A 181 12.55 -3.86 1.56
C GLU A 181 12.28 -5.29 2.02
N GLU A 182 13.34 -6.09 2.18
CA GLU A 182 13.21 -7.44 2.73
C GLU A 182 12.63 -7.44 4.14
N ILE A 183 11.70 -8.36 4.41
CA ILE A 183 10.99 -8.39 5.69
C ILE A 183 11.94 -8.52 6.88
N ASN A 184 13.03 -9.28 6.73
CA ASN A 184 14.05 -9.51 7.77
C ASN A 184 14.93 -8.29 8.08
N ASN A 185 14.75 -7.16 7.37
CA ASN A 185 15.43 -5.93 7.72
C ASN A 185 15.03 -5.50 9.14
N TYR A 186 16.03 -5.16 9.96
CA TYR A 186 15.83 -4.71 11.33
C TYR A 186 14.87 -3.50 11.43
N LEU A 187 15.03 -2.50 10.56
CA LEU A 187 14.18 -1.30 10.53
C LEU A 187 12.73 -1.64 10.18
N MET A 188 12.52 -2.59 9.26
CA MET A 188 11.19 -3.10 8.92
C MET A 188 10.51 -3.76 10.11
N LYS A 189 11.28 -4.51 10.90
CA LYS A 189 10.78 -5.16 12.10
C LYS A 189 10.40 -4.14 13.18
N GLU A 190 11.20 -3.11 13.40
CA GLU A 190 10.87 -2.00 14.33
C GLU A 190 9.59 -1.28 13.91
N GLU A 191 9.49 -0.88 12.64
CA GLU A 191 8.30 -0.20 12.11
C GLU A 191 7.04 -1.08 12.25
N LEU A 192 7.17 -2.38 11.98
CA LEU A 192 6.06 -3.32 12.16
C LEU A 192 5.66 -3.45 13.63
N VAL A 193 6.61 -3.55 14.57
CA VAL A 193 6.32 -3.61 16.02
C VAL A 193 5.54 -2.39 16.47
N GLU A 194 5.89 -1.20 16.00
CA GLU A 194 5.18 0.02 16.38
C GLU A 194 3.75 0.04 15.83
N PHE A 195 3.52 -0.31 14.57
CA PHE A 195 2.15 -0.46 14.07
C PHE A 195 1.35 -1.51 14.85
N LEU A 196 1.97 -2.65 15.18
CA LEU A 196 1.33 -3.71 15.94
C LEU A 196 0.94 -3.25 17.36
N SER A 197 1.71 -2.35 17.98
CA SER A 197 1.39 -1.78 19.30
C SER A 197 0.14 -0.91 19.32
N VAL A 198 -0.28 -0.39 18.16
CA VAL A 198 -1.55 0.34 17.99
C VAL A 198 -2.67 -0.61 17.57
N LEU A 199 -2.32 -1.65 16.80
CA LEU A 199 -3.28 -2.61 16.24
C LEU A 199 -3.73 -3.71 17.23
N PHE A 200 -2.99 -3.97 18.31
CA PHE A 200 -3.29 -4.98 19.32
C PHE A 200 -3.27 -4.39 20.72
#